data_AF-A0AAU0WIM4-F1
#
_entry.id   AF-A0AAU0WIM4-F1
#
_cell.length_a   1.000
_cell.length_b   1.000
_cell.length_c   1.000
_cell.angle_alpha   90.00
_cell.angle_beta   90.00
_cell.angle_gamma   90.00
#
_symmetry.space_group_name_H-M   'P 1'
#
loop_
_entity.id
_entity.type
_entity.pdbx_description
1 polymer ?
#
loop_
_entity_poly.entity_id
_entity_poly.type
_entity_poly.pdbx_seq_one_letter_code
_entity_poly.pdbx_strand_id
1 'polypeptide(L)' 'MERGPLAHGWADQRWTLARIKTLIGRLFHVSYTVEGTWRLLKRHGWSWQQPARRVRA' A
#
# COMPACT_ATOMS: atom_id res chain seq x y z
N MET A 1 1.79 13.39 11.24
CA MET A 1 1.44 12.01 11.65
C MET A 1 1.00 11.25 10.43
N GLU A 2 1.93 10.53 9.81
CA GLU A 2 1.66 9.79 8.58
C GLU A 2 0.84 8.55 8.95
N ARG A 3 -0.34 8.38 8.35
CA ARG A 3 -1.23 7.22 8.56
C ARG A 3 -0.63 5.99 7.85
N GLY A 4 0.51 5.54 8.36
CA GLY A 4 1.25 4.40 7.84
C GLY A 4 0.54 3.07 8.13
N PRO A 5 1.09 1.94 7.66
CA PRO A 5 0.49 0.62 7.82
C PRO A 5 0.19 0.23 9.27
N LEU A 6 0.98 0.73 10.23
CA LEU A 6 0.76 0.53 11.65
C LEU A 6 -0.60 1.09 12.11
N ALA A 7 -1.01 2.25 11.61
CA ALA A 7 -2.30 2.87 11.94
C ALA A 7 -3.50 2.04 11.44
N HIS A 8 -3.26 1.11 10.53
CA HIS A 8 -4.27 0.22 9.97
C HIS A 8 -4.14 -1.23 10.49
N GLY A 9 -3.32 -1.44 11.52
CA GLY A 9 -3.21 -2.72 12.24
C GLY A 9 -2.22 -3.72 11.63
N TRP A 10 -1.33 -3.29 10.73
CA TRP A 10 -0.27 -4.16 10.20
C TRP A 10 1.00 -4.10 11.04
N ALA A 11 1.62 -5.25 11.31
CA ALA A 11 2.77 -5.41 12.19
C ALA A 11 4.06 -4.70 11.75
N ASP A 12 4.14 -4.21 10.51
CA ASP A 12 5.32 -3.57 9.95
C ASP A 12 4.92 -2.43 9.00
N GLN A 13 5.81 -1.45 8.84
CA GLN A 13 5.60 -0.22 8.05
C GLN A 13 5.66 -0.40 6.53
N ARG A 14 5.73 -1.64 6.02
CA ARG A 14 5.75 -1.93 4.58
C ARG A 14 4.37 -1.88 3.93
N TRP A 15 4.25 -1.13 2.84
CA TRP A 15 3.11 -1.25 1.93
C TRP A 15 3.35 -2.38 0.91
N THR A 16 2.39 -3.29 0.81
CA THR A 16 2.37 -4.34 -0.21
C THR A 16 1.08 -4.24 -1.01
N LEU A 17 1.07 -4.77 -2.24
CA LEU A 17 -0.14 -4.77 -3.08
C LEU A 17 -1.34 -5.45 -2.39
N ALA A 18 -1.09 -6.52 -1.63
CA ALA A 18 -2.12 -7.19 -0.85
C ALA A 18 -2.70 -6.28 0.24
N ARG A 19 -1.86 -5.52 0.96
CA ARG A 19 -2.31 -4.56 1.99
C ARG A 19 -3.09 -3.40 1.37
N ILE A 20 -2.62 -2.88 0.23
CA ILE A 20 -3.32 -1.82 -0.50
C ILE A 20 -4.69 -2.34 -0.98
N LYS A 21 -4.76 -3.55 -1.55
CA LYS A 21 -6.02 -4.21 -1.91
C LYS A 21 -6.97 -4.30 -0.71
N THR A 22 -6.50 -4.79 0.44
CA THR A 22 -7.32 -4.89 1.65
C THR A 22 -7.83 -3.54 2.12
N LEU A 23 -6.99 -2.50 2.05
CA LEU A 23 -7.39 -1.15 2.43
C LEU A 23 -8.46 -0.58 1.50
N ILE A 24 -8.31 -0.77 0.19
CA ILE A 24 -9.32 -0.36 -0.79
C ILE A 24 -10.66 -1.07 -0.52
N GLY A 25 -10.63 -2.38 -0.26
CA GLY A 25 -11.82 -3.14 0.08
C GLY A 25 -12.49 -2.68 1.37
N ARG A 26 -11.71 -2.29 2.40
CA ARG A 26 -12.23 -1.79 3.67
C ARG A 26 -12.81 -0.38 3.58
N LEU A 27 -12.18 0.50 2.82
CA LEU A 27 -12.57 1.91 2.75
C LEU A 27 -13.65 2.20 1.70
N PHE A 28 -13.60 1.50 0.56
CA PHE A 28 -14.46 1.76 -0.59
C PHE A 28 -15.44 0.63 -0.87
N HIS A 29 -15.38 -0.50 -0.13
CA HIS A 29 -16.23 -1.68 -0.35
C HIS A 29 -16.10 -2.28 -1.77
N VAL A 30 -15.00 -1.98 -2.47
CA VAL A 30 -14.68 -2.48 -3.81
C VAL A 30 -13.57 -3.52 -3.73
N SER A 31 -13.76 -4.66 -4.38
CA SER A 31 -12.75 -5.73 -4.44
C SER A 31 -11.98 -5.68 -5.76
N TYR A 32 -10.65 -5.59 -5.68
CA TYR A 32 -9.75 -5.72 -6.83
C TYR A 32 -8.91 -7.00 -6.74
N THR A 33 -8.48 -7.50 -7.89
CA THR A 33 -7.37 -8.47 -7.94
C THR A 33 -6.06 -7.76 -7.60
N VAL A 34 -5.03 -8.52 -7.22
CA VAL A 34 -3.70 -7.95 -6.92
C VAL A 34 -3.14 -7.22 -8.15
N GLU A 35 -3.31 -7.80 -9.34
CA GLU A 35 -2.94 -7.16 -10.61
C GLU A 35 -3.78 -5.93 -10.92
N GLY A 36 -5.09 -5.98 -10.67
CA GLY A 36 -5.99 -4.84 -10.84
C GLY A 36 -5.60 -3.67 -9.94
N THR A 37 -5.19 -3.97 -8.71
CA THR A 37 -4.66 -3.00 -7.76
C THR A 37 -3.37 -2.36 -8.29
N TRP A 38 -2.45 -3.14 -8.85
CA TRP A 38 -1.22 -2.61 -9.45
C TRP A 38 -1.49 -1.74 -10.68
N ARG A 39 -2.39 -2.17 -11.57
CA ARG A 39 -2.78 -1.38 -12.76
C ARG A 39 -3.46 -0.06 -12.36
N LEU A 40 -4.27 -0.07 -11.31
CA LEU A 40 -4.89 1.14 -10.75
C LEU A 40 -3.83 2.10 -10.23
N LEU A 41 -2.88 1.62 -9.43
CA LEU A 41 -1.77 2.43 -8.91
C LEU A 41 -0.94 3.05 -10.04
N LYS A 42 -0.56 2.24 -11.06
CA LYS A 42 0.19 2.73 -12.22
C LYS A 42 -0.56 3.84 -12.98
N ARG A 43 -1.89 3.74 -13.13
CA ARG A 43 -2.70 4.80 -13.76
C ARG A 43 -2.68 6.11 -12.97
N HIS A 44 -2.61 6.05 -11.66
CA HIS A 44 -2.49 7.22 -10.79
C HIS A 44 -1.05 7.72 -10.62
N GLY A 45 -0.11 7.27 -11.47
CA GLY A 45 1.29 7.70 -11.40
C GLY A 45 2.05 7.14 -10.20
N TRP A 46 1.48 6.18 -9.47
CA TRP A 46 2.14 5.52 -8.36
C TRP A 46 3.08 4.43 -8.87
N SER A 47 4.37 4.64 -8.63
CA SER A 47 5.40 3.61 -8.74
C SER A 47 5.58 2.93 -7.39
N TRP A 48 5.93 1.64 -7.40
CA TRP A 48 6.33 0.93 -6.18
C TRP A 48 7.51 1.67 -5.55
N GLN A 49 7.27 2.36 -4.42
CA GLN A 49 8.34 2.98 -3.66
C GLN A 49 8.98 1.89 -2.80
N GLN A 50 10.19 1.48 -3.17
CA GLN A 50 11.02 0.64 -2.32
C GLN A 50 11.18 1.38 -0.98
N PRO A 51 11.02 0.70 0.18
CA PRO A 51 11.25 1.34 1.46
C PRO A 51 12.64 1.98 1.40
N ALA A 52 12.69 3.31 1.59
CA ALA A 52 13.93 4.05 1.60
C ALA A 52 14.85 3.36 2.61
N ARG A 53 15.90 2.70 2.11
CA ARG A 53 16.92 2.07 2.93
C ARG A 53 17.42 3.16 3.87
N ARG A 54 17.10 3.06 5.16
CA ARG A 54 17.71 3.92 6.19
C ARG A 54 19.21 3.79 6.02
N VAL A 55 19.86 4.86 5.58
CA VAL A 55 21.30 5.01 5.69
C VAL A 55 21.56 5.08 7.20
N ARG A 56 22.19 4.06 7.76
CA ARG A 56 22.77 4.14 9.10
C ARG A 56 24.00 5.05 8.95
N ALA A 57 23.94 6.23 9.57
CA ALA A 57 25.15 6.91 10.02
C ALA A 57 25.61 6.27 11.33
#